data_AF-A0A662L9U4-F1
#
_entry.id   AF-A0A662L9U4-F1
#
_cell.length_a   1.000
_cell.length_b   1.000
_cell.length_c   1.000
_cell.angle_alpha   90.00
_cell.angle_beta   90.00
_cell.angle_gamma   90.00
#
_symmetry.space_group_name_H-M   'P 1'
#
loop_
_entity.id
_entity.type
_entity.pdbx_description
1 polymer ?
#
loop_
_entity_poly.entity_id
_entity_poly.type
_entity_poly.pdbx_seq_one_letter_code
_entity_poly.pdbx_strand_id
1 'polypeptide(L)' 'TGQIVDCKLEEIHIGMRVEACLRRIQEDGKRGAIYYGYKFRKVES' A
#
# COMPACT_ATOMS: atom_id res chain seq x y z
N THR A 1 9.50 -7.18 -0.58
CA THR A 1 8.94 -6.49 -1.76
C THR A 1 7.53 -6.02 -1.41
N GLY A 2 7.02 -4.91 -1.95
CA GLY A 2 5.73 -4.33 -1.57
C GLY A 2 5.08 -3.55 -2.70
N GLN A 3 3.81 -3.16 -2.54
CA GLN A 3 3.04 -2.44 -3.55
C GLN A 3 2.90 -0.95 -3.20
N ILE A 4 2.96 -0.09 -4.21
CA ILE A 4 2.62 1.33 -4.08
C ILE A 4 1.10 1.48 -4.27
N VAL A 5 0.47 2.23 -3.37
CA VAL A 5 -0.97 2.55 -3.38
C VAL A 5 -1.17 4.05 -3.19
N ASP A 6 -2.38 4.53 -3.49
CA ASP A 6 -2.76 5.95 -3.36
C ASP A 6 -1.86 6.92 -4.16
N CYS A 7 -1.38 6.49 -5.31
CA CYS A 7 -0.54 7.31 -6.19
C CYS A 7 -1.05 7.18 -7.63
N LYS A 8 -1.10 8.31 -8.35
CA LYS A 8 -1.44 8.30 -9.77
C LYS A 8 -0.27 7.75 -10.58
N LEU A 9 -0.56 7.07 -11.68
CA LEU A 9 0.46 6.37 -12.47
C LEU A 9 1.52 7.34 -13.01
N GLU A 10 1.12 8.56 -13.35
CA GLU A 10 2.01 9.60 -13.92
C GLU A 10 2.99 10.17 -12.88
N GLU A 11 2.71 9.98 -11.59
CA GLU A 11 3.58 10.46 -10.50
C GLU A 11 4.64 9.41 -10.14
N ILE A 12 4.50 8.16 -10.59
CA ILE A 12 5.39 7.05 -10.25
C ILE A 12 6.70 7.18 -11.04
N HIS A 13 7.80 7.30 -10.32
CA HIS A 13 9.15 7.32 -10.88
C HIS A 13 10.16 6.72 -9.90
N ILE A 14 11.30 6.26 -10.43
CA ILE A 14 12.41 5.75 -9.61
C ILE A 14 12.98 6.92 -8.79
N GLY A 15 13.15 6.71 -7.48
CA GLY A 15 13.61 7.75 -6.55
C GLY A 15 12.48 8.52 -5.85
N MET A 16 11.21 8.26 -6.19
CA MET A 16 10.07 8.83 -5.49
C MET A 16 10.06 8.43 -4.00
N ARG A 17 9.86 9.42 -3.13
CA ARG A 17 9.74 9.17 -1.68
C ARG A 17 8.38 8.54 -1.36
N VAL A 18 8.43 7.47 -0.59
CA VAL A 18 7.26 6.74 -0.11
C VAL A 18 7.35 6.47 1.38
N GLU A 19 6.20 6.32 2.02
CA GLU A 19 6.08 5.90 3.41
C GLU A 19 5.27 4.61 3.53
N ALA A 20 5.57 3.82 4.57
CA ALA A 20 4.83 2.60 4.86
C ALA A 20 3.47 2.94 5.48
N CYS A 21 2.42 2.28 4.99
CA CYS A 21 1.06 2.39 5.52
C CYS A 21 0.48 0.99 5.81
N LEU A 22 -0.29 0.90 6.89
CA LEU A 22 -1.00 -0.32 7.23
C LEU A 22 -2.22 -0.47 6.32
N ARG A 23 -2.32 -1.60 5.64
CA ARG A 23 -3.43 -1.91 4.73
C ARG A 23 -3.94 -3.32 4.96
N ARG A 24 -5.23 -3.50 4.70
CA ARG A 24 -5.83 -4.82 4.57
C ARG A 24 -5.35 -5.47 3.28
N ILE A 25 -4.72 -6.63 3.39
CA ILE A 25 -4.13 -7.35 2.25
C ILE A 25 -5.08 -8.46 1.78
N GLN A 26 -5.67 -9.19 2.72
CA GLN A 26 -6.52 -10.34 2.42
C GLN A 26 -7.58 -10.52 3.50
N GLU A 27 -8.69 -11.14 3.11
CA GLU A 27 -9.79 -11.54 4.00
C GLU A 27 -10.19 -12.97 3.64
N ASP A 28 -10.18 -13.86 4.62
CA ASP A 28 -10.59 -15.26 4.44
C ASP A 28 -12.11 -15.41 4.46
N GLY A 29 -12.76 -14.89 3.42
CA GLY A 29 -14.21 -14.94 3.26
C GLY A 29 -14.98 -14.20 4.36
N LYS A 30 -16.32 -14.32 4.36
CA LYS A 30 -17.22 -13.50 5.21
C LYS A 30 -17.09 -13.70 6.74
N ARG A 31 -16.38 -14.74 7.19
CA ARG A 31 -16.24 -15.10 8.61
C ARG A 31 -14.80 -15.45 9.02
N GLY A 32 -13.83 -15.33 8.12
CA GLY A 32 -12.44 -15.66 8.41
C GLY A 32 -11.61 -14.46 8.84
N ALA A 33 -10.31 -14.68 8.96
CA ALA A 33 -9.37 -13.68 9.44
C ALA A 33 -9.15 -12.58 8.40
N ILE A 34 -8.87 -11.37 8.89
CA ILE A 34 -8.41 -10.24 8.08
C ILE A 34 -6.90 -10.13 8.27
N TYR A 35 -6.16 -10.25 7.17
CA TYR A 35 -4.71 -10.08 7.18
C TYR A 35 -4.36 -8.64 6.87
N TYR A 36 -3.69 -8.01 7.83
CA TYR A 36 -3.11 -6.69 7.67
C TYR A 36 -1.63 -6.82 7.31
N GLY A 37 -1.14 -5.87 6.53
CA GLY A 37 0.25 -5.79 6.13
C GLY A 37 0.63 -4.39 5.70
N TYR A 38 1.89 -4.22 5.31
CA TYR A 38 2.43 -2.95 4.88
C TYR A 38 2.31 -2.78 3.37
N LYS A 39 1.85 -1.60 2.95
CA LYS A 39 1.99 -1.08 1.58
C LYS A 39 2.70 0.27 1.63
N PHE A 40 3.00 0.85 0.47
CA PHE A 40 3.70 2.12 0.38
C PHE A 40 2.79 3.16 -0.26
N ARG A 41 2.76 4.38 0.27
CA ARG A 41 2.07 5.51 -0.37
C ARG A 41 3.05 6.66 -0.58
N LYS A 42 2.73 7.55 -1.51
CA LYS A 42 3.53 8.75 -1.75
C LYS A 42 3.54 9.62 -0.49
N VAL A 43 4.69 10.17 -0.16
CA VAL A 43 4.81 11.15 0.94
C VAL A 43 4.20 12.47 0.47
N GLU A 44 3.21 12.98 1.19
CA GLU A 44 2.73 14.34 1.00
C GLU A 44 3.79 15.30 1.54
N SER A 45 4.20 16.27 0.72
CA SER A 45 5.22 17.27 1.06
C SER A 45 4.60 18.50 1.69
#